data_AF-A0A959VKX7-F1
#
_entry.id   AF-A0A959VKX7-F1
#
_cell.length_a   1.000
_cell.length_b   1.000
_cell.length_c   1.000
_cell.angle_alpha   90.00
_cell.angle_beta   90.00
_cell.angle_gamma   90.00
#
_symmetry.space_group_name_H-M   'P 1'
#
loop_
_entity.id
_entity.type
_entity.pdbx_description
1 polymer ?
#
loop_
_entity_poly.entity_id
_entity_poly.type
_entity_poly.pdbx_seq_one_letter_code
_entity_poly.pdbx_strand_id
1 'polypeptide(L)'
;MPKGIEKTKAALKLRTSPREGALTLRMGVKKHVLPFEVRMIESDDFVFVHIPPAAEIFKKDGKEIVLVTSDKDAEAAAKTLRRSRRRGRKSSKAVEMPDDVAAALAKIPAGFKLGYDADGTPRLVKTRKRRK
;
A
#
# COMPACT_ATOMS: atom_id res chain seq x y z
N MET A 1 19.13 -40.93 -9.71
CA MET A 1 17.86 -40.18 -9.77
C MET A 1 18.17 -38.70 -9.83
N PRO A 2 17.50 -37.91 -10.70
CA PRO A 2 17.67 -36.46 -10.70
C PRO A 2 17.30 -35.94 -9.31
N LYS A 3 18.23 -35.24 -8.66
CA LYS A 3 17.92 -34.54 -7.42
C LYS A 3 16.81 -33.53 -7.78
N GLY A 4 15.68 -33.58 -7.07
CA GLY A 4 14.60 -32.63 -7.27
C GLY A 4 15.11 -31.19 -7.22
N ILE A 5 14.45 -30.28 -7.94
CA ILE A 5 14.90 -28.89 -8.15
C ILE A 5 15.33 -28.22 -6.84
N GLU A 6 14.61 -28.45 -5.75
CA GLU A 6 14.92 -27.90 -4.43
C GLU A 6 16.26 -28.41 -3.86
N LYS A 7 16.55 -29.70 -3.99
CA LYS A 7 17.83 -30.29 -3.57
C LYS A 7 18.98 -29.75 -4.41
N THR A 8 18.75 -29.51 -5.71
CA THR A 8 19.74 -28.89 -6.60
C THR A 8 19.99 -27.44 -6.22
N LYS A 9 18.95 -26.65 -5.93
CA LYS A 9 19.10 -25.28 -5.41
C LYS A 9 19.89 -25.25 -4.11
N ALA A 10 19.61 -26.15 -3.16
CA ALA A 10 20.33 -26.22 -1.88
C ALA A 10 21.83 -26.51 -2.07
N ALA A 11 22.18 -27.43 -2.98
CA ALA A 11 23.58 -27.73 -3.30
C ALA A 11 24.29 -26.55 -3.98
N LEU A 12 23.61 -25.84 -4.89
CA LEU A 12 24.18 -24.67 -5.57
C LEU A 12 24.48 -23.51 -4.61
N LYS A 13 23.64 -23.27 -3.59
CA LYS A 13 23.90 -22.24 -2.55
C LYS A 13 25.25 -22.40 -1.83
N LEU A 14 25.77 -23.63 -1.73
CA LEU A 14 27.06 -23.90 -1.10
C LEU A 14 28.25 -23.59 -2.01
N ARG A 15 28.03 -23.51 -3.33
CA ARG A 15 29.07 -23.31 -4.35
C ARG A 15 29.15 -21.88 -4.87
N THR A 16 28.19 -21.03 -4.53
CA THR A 16 28.18 -19.62 -4.92
C THR A 16 29.16 -18.77 -4.12
N SER A 17 29.74 -17.75 -4.75
CA SER A 17 30.52 -16.71 -4.09
C SER A 17 29.67 -15.46 -3.80
N PRO A 18 29.96 -14.70 -2.73
CA PRO A 18 29.34 -13.41 -2.48
C PRO A 18 29.81 -12.40 -3.53
N ARG A 19 28.87 -11.60 -4.03
CA ARG A 19 29.12 -10.48 -4.94
C ARG A 19 28.37 -9.25 -4.42
N GLU A 20 29.13 -8.25 -4.01
CA GLU A 20 28.62 -6.95 -3.61
C GLU A 20 28.14 -6.15 -4.82
N GLY A 21 27.11 -5.33 -4.61
CA GLY A 21 26.61 -4.38 -5.61
C GLY A 21 25.97 -5.00 -6.85
N ALA A 22 25.73 -6.31 -6.86
CA ALA A 22 25.10 -7.01 -7.97
C ALA A 22 23.63 -6.63 -8.16
N LEU A 23 22.95 -6.22 -7.08
CA LEU A 23 21.52 -5.91 -7.12
C LEU A 23 21.31 -4.41 -7.28
N THR A 24 20.54 -4.03 -8.32
CA THR A 24 20.22 -2.63 -8.59
C THR A 24 18.71 -2.40 -8.55
N LEU A 25 18.30 -1.35 -7.86
CA LEU A 25 16.92 -0.86 -7.84
C LEU A 25 16.79 0.32 -8.79
N ARG A 26 15.91 0.20 -9.78
CA ARG A 26 15.57 1.31 -10.67
C ARG A 26 14.43 2.13 -10.07
N MET A 27 14.69 3.40 -9.78
CA MET A 27 13.67 4.35 -9.32
C MET A 27 13.54 5.47 -10.35
N GLY A 28 12.50 5.39 -11.19
CA GLY A 28 12.36 6.25 -12.36
C GLY A 28 13.43 5.96 -13.42
N VAL A 29 14.26 6.96 -13.73
CA VAL A 29 15.32 6.84 -14.75
C VAL A 29 16.67 6.41 -14.16
N LYS A 30 16.87 6.60 -12.86
CA LYS A 30 18.15 6.30 -12.18
C LYS A 30 18.18 4.88 -11.63
N LYS A 31 19.33 4.22 -11.79
CA LYS A 31 19.66 2.94 -11.14
C LYS A 31 20.43 3.24 -9.86
N HIS A 32 20.05 2.58 -8.77
CA HIS A 32 20.74 2.65 -7.50
C HIS A 32 21.20 1.25 -7.11
N VAL A 33 22.45 1.12 -6.67
CA VAL A 33 22.99 -0.14 -6.17
C VAL A 33 22.46 -0.38 -4.76
N LEU A 34 21.94 -1.57 -4.48
CA LEU A 34 21.51 -1.94 -3.13
C LEU A 34 22.70 -2.55 -2.38
N PRO A 35 22.88 -2.22 -1.09
CA PRO A 35 23.97 -2.73 -0.26
C PRO A 35 23.68 -4.15 0.24
N PHE A 36 23.34 -5.07 -0.68
CA PHE A 36 23.14 -6.48 -0.38
C PHE A 36 24.26 -7.32 -0.97
N GLU A 37 24.76 -8.26 -0.17
CA GLU A 37 25.60 -9.35 -0.66
C GLU A 37 24.72 -10.41 -1.33
N VAL A 38 24.75 -10.44 -2.66
CA VAL A 38 24.08 -11.50 -3.43
C VAL A 38 25.07 -12.62 -3.64
N ARG A 39 24.63 -13.86 -3.49
CA ARG A 39 25.47 -15.02 -3.83
C ARG A 39 25.14 -15.48 -5.25
N MET A 40 26.13 -15.56 -6.12
CA MET A 40 25.91 -15.98 -7.51
C MET A 40 26.95 -16.97 -8.01
N ILE A 41 26.55 -17.73 -9.02
CA ILE A 41 27.42 -18.55 -9.86
C ILE A 41 26.89 -18.48 -11.29
N GLU A 42 27.80 -18.24 -12.23
CA GLU A 42 27.51 -18.02 -13.64
C GLU A 42 28.35 -19.00 -14.48
N SER A 43 27.73 -19.55 -15.50
CA SER A 43 28.30 -20.37 -16.56
C SER A 43 27.73 -19.86 -17.88
N ASP A 44 28.32 -20.25 -19.01
CA ASP A 44 27.94 -19.77 -20.35
C ASP A 44 26.42 -19.83 -20.63
N ASP A 45 25.74 -20.90 -20.21
CA ASP A 45 24.30 -21.09 -20.46
C ASP A 45 23.39 -20.83 -19.25
N PHE A 46 23.95 -20.75 -18.03
CA PHE A 46 23.16 -20.76 -16.80
C PHE A 46 23.69 -19.81 -15.73
N VAL A 47 22.75 -19.12 -15.07
CA VAL A 47 23.02 -18.27 -13.91
C VAL A 47 22.18 -18.74 -12.74
N PHE A 48 22.83 -18.98 -11.59
CA PHE A 48 22.15 -19.19 -10.33
C PHE A 48 22.39 -17.99 -9.41
N VAL A 49 21.30 -17.40 -8.94
CA VAL A 49 21.30 -16.21 -8.07
C VAL A 49 20.56 -16.54 -6.78
N HIS A 50 21.21 -16.29 -5.65
CA HIS A 50 20.61 -16.38 -4.32
C HIS A 50 20.64 -15.01 -3.64
N ILE A 51 19.45 -14.46 -3.44
CA ILE A 51 19.23 -13.21 -2.72
C ILE A 51 18.70 -13.59 -1.31
N PRO A 52 19.39 -13.19 -0.23
CA PRO A 52 18.89 -13.40 1.12
C PRO A 52 17.51 -12.73 1.32
N PRO A 53 16.58 -13.35 2.08
CA PRO A 53 15.33 -12.69 2.45
C PRO A 53 15.63 -11.56 3.44
N ALA A 54 15.78 -10.34 2.93
CA ALA A 54 16.00 -9.15 3.74
C ALA A 54 14.86 -8.13 3.48
N ALA A 55 14.31 -7.56 4.55
CA ALA A 55 13.28 -6.54 4.50
C ALA A 55 13.80 -5.29 5.20
N GLU A 56 14.43 -4.41 4.44
CA GLU A 56 15.14 -3.24 4.97
C GLU A 56 14.47 -1.92 4.59
N ILE A 57 14.65 -0.90 5.45
CA ILE A 57 14.21 0.47 5.18
C ILE A 57 15.40 1.26 4.63
N PHE A 58 15.18 1.89 3.48
CA PHE A 58 16.20 2.64 2.78
C PHE A 58 15.84 4.12 2.69
N LYS A 59 16.80 4.98 3.06
CA LYS A 59 16.69 6.43 2.88
C LYS A 59 17.38 6.81 1.57
N LYS A 60 16.75 7.69 0.81
CA LYS A 60 17.34 8.28 -0.39
C LYS A 60 18.22 9.44 0.03
N ASP A 61 19.52 9.35 -0.23
CA ASP A 61 20.45 10.46 -0.04
C ASP A 61 21.09 10.80 -1.39
N GLY A 62 20.45 11.71 -2.13
CA GLY A 62 20.87 12.08 -3.48
C GLY A 62 20.90 10.91 -4.48
N LYS A 63 22.12 10.47 -4.85
CA LYS A 63 22.35 9.34 -5.78
C LYS A 63 22.51 8.00 -5.06
N GLU A 64 22.72 8.01 -3.75
CA GLU A 64 22.98 6.80 -2.98
C GLU A 64 21.76 6.40 -2.17
N ILE A 65 21.69 5.10 -1.88
CA ILE A 65 20.68 4.54 -1.01
C ILE A 65 21.39 4.09 0.25
N VAL A 66 21.01 4.69 1.39
CA VAL A 66 21.61 4.39 2.69
C VAL A 66 20.61 3.58 3.52
N LEU A 67 21.12 2.54 4.18
CA LEU A 67 20.35 1.72 5.10
C LEU A 67 19.97 2.54 6.35
N VAL A 68 18.70 2.50 6.73
CA VAL A 68 18.23 3.15 7.96
C VAL A 68 18.47 2.20 9.14
N THR A 69 19.32 2.60 10.07
CA THR A 69 19.66 1.81 11.26
C THR A 69 19.09 2.38 12.56
N SER A 70 18.46 3.57 12.52
CA SER A 70 17.89 4.22 13.71
C SER A 70 16.37 4.01 13.81
N ASP A 71 15.88 3.71 15.02
CA ASP A 71 14.45 3.49 15.27
C ASP A 71 13.61 4.74 14.99
N LYS A 72 14.15 5.93 15.28
CA LYS A 72 13.46 7.21 15.04
C LYS A 72 13.22 7.46 13.55
N ASP A 73 14.22 7.16 12.71
CA ASP A 73 14.09 7.30 11.26
C ASP A 73 13.17 6.21 10.67
N ALA A 74 13.18 5.00 11.24
CA ALA A 74 12.27 3.93 10.84
C ALA A 74 10.80 4.30 11.07
N GLU A 75 10.48 4.90 12.23
CA GLU A 75 9.13 5.41 12.51
C GLU A 75 8.69 6.51 11.54
N ALA A 76 9.61 7.44 11.21
CA ALA A 76 9.35 8.50 10.25
C ALA A 76 9.09 7.95 8.83
N ALA A 77 9.87 6.95 8.42
CA ALA A 77 9.68 6.25 7.15
C ALA A 77 8.32 5.53 7.12
N ALA A 78 7.95 4.81 8.18
CA ALA A 78 6.68 4.10 8.26
C ALA A 78 5.46 5.04 8.11
N LYS A 79 5.51 6.22 8.72
CA LYS A 79 4.47 7.25 8.59
C LYS A 79 4.35 7.75 7.14
N THR A 80 5.49 7.92 6.46
CA THR A 80 5.55 8.45 5.09
C THR A 80 5.12 7.41 4.04
N LEU A 81 5.50 6.15 4.22
CA LEU A 81 5.17 5.05 3.30
C LEU A 81 3.72 4.58 3.42
N ARG A 82 3.01 4.98 4.48
CA ARG A 82 1.60 4.62 4.68
C ARG A 82 0.71 5.29 3.63
N ARG A 83 0.24 4.52 2.65
CA ARG A 83 -0.78 5.00 1.69
C ARG A 83 -2.06 5.37 2.42
N SER A 84 -2.47 6.63 2.30
CA SER A 84 -3.78 7.09 2.77
C SER A 84 -4.89 6.38 1.99
N ARG A 85 -5.69 5.57 2.69
CA ARG A 85 -6.93 5.00 2.12
C ARG A 85 -7.96 6.12 2.00
N ARG A 86 -7.93 6.88 0.90
CA ARG A 86 -9.03 7.79 0.56
C ARG A 86 -10.27 6.95 0.24
N ARG A 87 -11.18 6.80 1.21
CA ARG A 87 -12.56 6.38 0.93
C ARG A 87 -13.18 7.47 0.07
N GLY A 88 -13.45 7.17 -1.20
CA GLY A 88 -14.12 8.09 -2.12
C GLY A 88 -15.46 8.51 -1.54
N ARG A 89 -15.56 9.77 -1.11
CA ARG A 89 -16.85 10.38 -0.75
C ARG A 89 -17.52 10.75 -2.06
N LYS A 90 -18.60 10.06 -2.43
CA LYS A 90 -19.43 10.49 -3.57
C LYS A 90 -19.91 11.91 -3.27
N SER A 91 -19.46 12.86 -4.08
CA SER A 91 -19.96 14.23 -4.09
C SER A 91 -21.42 14.19 -4.54
N SER A 92 -22.35 14.51 -3.66
CA SER A 92 -23.73 14.81 -4.07
C SER A 92 -23.70 16.14 -4.82
N LYS A 93 -24.05 16.14 -6.11
CA LYS A 93 -24.30 17.40 -6.84
C LYS A 93 -25.51 18.08 -6.20
N ALA A 94 -25.41 19.39 -5.97
CA ALA A 94 -26.57 20.19 -5.58
C ALA A 94 -27.50 20.25 -6.78
N VAL A 95 -28.72 19.74 -6.62
CA VAL A 95 -29.80 19.85 -7.61
C VAL A 95 -30.78 20.89 -7.07
N GLU A 96 -31.24 21.78 -7.94
CA GLU A 96 -32.25 22.77 -7.61
C GLU A 96 -33.55 22.04 -7.24
N MET A 97 -34.05 22.28 -6.01
CA MET A 97 -35.31 21.70 -5.54
C MET A 97 -36.46 22.63 -5.89
N PRO A 98 -37.59 22.12 -6.40
CA PRO A 98 -38.82 22.90 -6.55
C PRO A 98 -39.29 23.49 -5.21
N ASP A 99 -39.81 24.71 -5.23
CA ASP A 99 -40.18 25.48 -4.03
C ASP A 99 -41.23 24.77 -3.16
N ASP A 100 -42.18 24.07 -3.80
CA ASP A 100 -43.23 23.31 -3.12
C ASP A 100 -42.66 22.20 -2.21
N VAL A 101 -41.60 21.54 -2.69
CA VAL A 101 -40.95 20.46 -1.95
C VAL A 101 -40.09 21.02 -0.81
N ALA A 102 -39.45 22.17 -1.02
CA ALA A 102 -38.69 22.86 0.02
C ALA A 102 -39.61 23.30 1.18
N ALA A 103 -40.78 23.86 0.85
CA ALA A 103 -41.79 24.25 1.84
C ALA A 103 -42.35 23.05 2.63
N ALA A 104 -42.53 21.90 1.97
CA ALA A 104 -42.97 20.67 2.64
C ALA A 104 -41.90 20.09 3.58
N LEU A 105 -40.62 20.09 3.17
CA LEU A 105 -39.51 19.61 3.99
C LEU A 105 -39.23 20.50 5.20
N ALA A 106 -39.49 21.80 5.11
CA ALA A 106 -39.35 22.74 6.23
C ALA A 106 -40.28 22.43 7.41
N LYS A 107 -41.40 21.72 7.17
CA LYS A 107 -42.34 21.31 8.22
C LYS A 107 -41.85 20.11 9.03
N ILE A 108 -40.75 19.47 8.64
CA ILE A 108 -40.21 18.31 9.36
C ILE A 108 -39.57 18.78 10.68
N PRO A 109 -39.96 18.19 11.84
CA PRO A 109 -39.37 18.56 13.13
C PRO A 109 -37.86 18.32 13.19
N ALA A 110 -37.15 19.19 13.91
CA ALA A 110 -35.71 19.08 14.09
C ALA A 110 -35.32 17.72 14.70
N GLY A 111 -34.31 17.06 14.11
CA GLY A 111 -33.86 15.74 14.57
C GLY A 111 -34.63 14.56 13.97
N PHE A 112 -35.57 14.80 13.05
CA PHE A 112 -36.22 13.78 12.23
C PHE A 112 -35.88 13.97 10.75
N LYS A 113 -36.06 12.90 9.97
CA LYS A 113 -35.96 12.88 8.51
C LYS A 113 -37.11 12.08 7.93
N LEU A 114 -37.48 12.34 6.68
CA LEU A 114 -38.41 11.49 5.95
C LEU A 114 -37.75 10.13 5.68
N GLY A 115 -38.44 9.06 6.05
CA GLY A 115 -38.11 7.69 5.68
C GLY A 115 -39.35 6.97 5.19
N TYR A 116 -39.19 5.69 4.83
CA TYR A 116 -40.27 4.83 4.41
C TYR A 116 -40.34 3.62 5.34
N ASP A 117 -41.54 3.10 5.59
CA ASP A 117 -41.74 1.83 6.27
C ASP A 117 -41.58 0.64 5.31
N ALA A 118 -41.86 -0.58 5.79
CA ALA A 118 -41.76 -1.80 4.99
C ALA A 118 -42.78 -1.85 3.83
N ASP A 119 -43.89 -1.13 3.96
CA ASP A 119 -44.99 -1.07 3.01
C ASP A 119 -44.83 0.12 2.01
N GLY A 120 -43.75 0.89 2.16
CA GLY A 120 -43.44 2.04 1.30
C GLY A 120 -44.18 3.32 1.67
N THR A 121 -44.88 3.37 2.82
CA THR A 121 -45.53 4.58 3.29
C THR A 121 -44.54 5.54 3.96
N PRO A 122 -44.67 6.87 3.75
CA PRO A 122 -43.75 7.85 4.30
C PRO A 122 -43.94 8.01 5.81
N ARG A 123 -42.85 7.92 6.57
CA ARG A 123 -42.82 8.08 8.04
C ARG A 123 -41.65 8.95 8.50
N LEU A 124 -41.82 9.64 9.61
CA LEU A 124 -40.74 10.36 10.30
C LEU A 124 -39.79 9.39 11.02
N VAL A 125 -38.51 9.45 10.67
CA VAL A 125 -37.43 8.64 11.26
C VAL A 125 -36.46 9.53 12.01
N LYS A 126 -36.13 9.17 13.26
CA LYS A 126 -35.18 9.92 14.09
C LYS A 126 -33.77 9.90 13.48
N THR A 127 -33.18 11.08 13.29
CA THR A 127 -31.83 11.25 12.78
C THR A 127 -30.83 10.86 13.88
N ARG A 128 -30.01 9.84 13.63
CA ARG A 128 -28.97 9.40 14.57
C ARG A 128 -27.79 10.37 14.52
N LYS A 129 -27.44 11.00 15.64
CA LYS A 129 -26.17 11.72 15.78
C LYS A 129 -25.04 10.69 15.87
N ARG A 130 -24.21 10.59 14.84
CA ARG A 130 -22.97 9.80 14.92
C ARG A 130 -21.90 10.66 15.60
N ARG A 131 -21.25 10.13 16.65
CA ARG A 131 -20.08 10.76 17.26
C ARG A 131 -18.97 10.76 16.19
N LYS A 132 -18.40 11.94 15.91
CA LYS A 132 -17.25 12.09 14.99
C LYS A 132 -16.01 11.53 15.63
#